data_AF-A0A418SK95-F1
#
_entry.id   AF-A0A418SK95-F1
#
_cell.length_a   1.000
_cell.length_b   1.000
_cell.length_c   1.000
_cell.angle_alpha   90.00
_cell.angle_beta   90.00
_cell.angle_gamma   90.00
#
_symmetry.space_group_name_H-M   'P 1'
#
loop_
_entity.id
_entity.type
_entity.pdbx_description
1 polymer ?
#
loop_
_entity_poly.entity_id
_entity_poly.type
_entity_poly.pdbx_seq_one_letter_code
_entity_poly.pdbx_strand_id
1 'polypeptide(L)'
;MHRTLFITSEEVASLLELSGRASFLVKRDWLERDHDFPPPMPHSLSPMLWRRSAVLAWLDRQGLVEEERPAPPPRTRLDHLMQKAGSA
;
A
#
# COMPACT_ATOMS: atom_id res chain seq x y z
N MET A 1 26.94 7.67 -4.08
CA MET A 1 25.58 7.11 -3.95
C MET A 1 25.18 6.53 -5.30
N HIS A 2 25.02 5.22 -5.42
CA HIS A 2 24.70 4.59 -6.70
C HIS A 2 23.25 4.91 -7.06
N ARG A 3 23.07 5.87 -7.98
CA ARG A 3 21.78 6.26 -8.55
C ARG A 3 21.39 5.24 -9.62
N THR A 4 21.08 4.01 -9.24
CA THR A 4 20.56 3.02 -10.18
C THR A 4 19.15 3.41 -10.59
N LEU A 5 18.95 3.66 -11.88
CA LEU A 5 17.66 4.02 -12.47
C LEU A 5 16.69 2.84 -12.51
N PHE A 6 17.23 1.63 -12.54
CA PHE A 6 16.49 0.38 -12.62
C PHE A 6 16.84 -0.52 -11.45
N ILE A 7 15.83 -1.25 -10.96
CA ILE A 7 15.94 -2.20 -9.86
C ILE A 7 15.40 -3.57 -10.27
N THR A 8 16.02 -4.60 -9.72
CA THR A 8 15.67 -6.01 -9.93
C THR A 8 14.50 -6.45 -9.05
N SER A 9 13.96 -7.65 -9.31
CA SER A 9 12.94 -8.27 -8.45
C SER A 9 13.40 -8.41 -6.99
N GLU A 10 14.69 -8.63 -6.74
CA GLU A 10 15.25 -8.75 -5.39
C GLU A 10 15.24 -7.41 -4.65
N GLU A 11 15.65 -6.34 -5.34
CA GLU A 11 15.62 -4.99 -4.80
C GLU A 11 14.18 -4.51 -4.56
N VAL A 12 13.25 -4.84 -5.45
CA VAL A 12 11.82 -4.56 -5.24
C VAL A 12 11.29 -5.30 -4.02
N ALA A 13 11.65 -6.58 -3.85
CA ALA A 13 11.24 -7.36 -2.68
C ALA A 13 11.76 -6.73 -1.38
N SER A 14 13.00 -6.25 -1.38
CA SER A 14 13.60 -5.56 -0.24
C SER A 14 12.87 -4.24 0.09
N LEU A 15 12.44 -3.48 -0.92
CA LEU A 15 11.65 -2.25 -0.73
C LEU A 15 10.23 -2.51 -0.19
N LEU A 16 9.67 -3.68 -0.48
CA LEU A 16 8.35 -4.13 0.01
C LEU A 16 8.44 -4.91 1.33
N GLU A 17 9.64 -5.01 1.92
CA GLU A 17 9.92 -5.82 3.12
C GLU A 17 9.49 -7.29 2.98
N LEU A 18 9.54 -7.81 1.75
CA LEU A 18 9.27 -9.21 1.45
C LEU A 18 10.54 -10.05 1.65
N SER A 19 10.35 -11.34 1.96
CA SER A 19 11.44 -12.28 2.25
C SER A 19 12.38 -12.60 1.08
N GLY A 20 12.17 -11.98 -0.09
CA GLY A 20 13.06 -12.09 -1.25
C GLY A 20 12.32 -12.15 -2.59
N ARG A 21 13.08 -12.31 -3.67
CA ARG A 21 12.56 -12.34 -5.06
C ARG A 21 11.39 -13.29 -5.27
N ALA A 22 11.45 -14.51 -4.74
CA ALA A 22 10.41 -15.52 -4.98
C ALA A 22 9.04 -15.07 -4.43
N SER A 23 9.04 -14.51 -3.21
CA SER A 23 7.84 -13.98 -2.56
C SER A 23 7.24 -12.81 -3.34
N PHE A 24 8.09 -11.93 -3.88
CA PHE A 24 7.64 -10.83 -4.74
C PHE A 24 7.01 -11.35 -6.04
N LEU A 25 7.66 -12.28 -6.74
CA LEU A 25 7.14 -12.79 -8.02
C LEU A 25 5.77 -13.49 -7.88
N VAL A 26 5.52 -14.17 -6.77
CA VAL A 26 4.20 -14.77 -6.47
C VAL A 26 3.12 -13.70 -6.30
N LYS A 27 3.46 -12.58 -5.64
CA LYS A 27 2.52 -11.49 -5.37
C LYS A 27 2.41 -10.47 -6.51
N ARG A 28 3.39 -10.42 -7.41
CA ARG A 28 3.50 -9.44 -8.51
C ARG A 28 2.20 -9.32 -9.29
N ASP A 29 1.66 -10.45 -9.74
CA ASP A 29 0.46 -10.49 -10.55
C ASP A 29 -0.77 -9.88 -9.84
N TRP A 30 -0.89 -10.08 -8.54
CA TRP A 30 -1.91 -9.46 -7.72
C TRP A 30 -1.63 -7.97 -7.50
N LEU A 31 -0.38 -7.59 -7.24
CA LEU A 31 0.02 -6.20 -7.11
C LEU A 31 -0.25 -5.39 -8.40
N GLU A 32 0.04 -5.96 -9.57
CA GLU A 32 -0.17 -5.30 -10.87
C GLU A 32 -1.66 -5.15 -11.20
N ARG A 33 -2.49 -6.16 -10.89
CA ARG A 33 -3.93 -6.13 -11.22
C ARG A 33 -4.77 -5.36 -10.22
N ASP A 34 -4.49 -5.51 -8.94
CA ASP A 34 -5.38 -5.08 -7.86
C ASP A 34 -4.85 -3.82 -7.13
N HIS A 35 -3.56 -3.51 -7.26
CA HIS A 35 -2.90 -2.40 -6.54
C HIS A 35 -2.19 -1.39 -7.45
N ASP A 36 -2.43 -1.44 -8.76
CA ASP A 36 -1.80 -0.57 -9.76
C ASP A 36 -0.26 -0.53 -9.64
N PHE A 37 0.34 -1.66 -9.27
CA PHE A 37 1.78 -1.75 -9.15
C PHE A 37 2.44 -1.54 -10.53
N PRO A 38 3.53 -0.76 -10.61
CA PRO A 38 4.14 -0.43 -11.89
C PRO A 38 4.63 -1.69 -12.62
N PRO A 39 4.34 -1.82 -13.93
CA PRO A 39 4.79 -2.96 -14.70
C PRO A 39 6.32 -2.95 -14.88
N PRO A 40 6.93 -4.13 -15.10
CA PRO A 40 8.33 -4.23 -15.45
C PRO A 40 8.63 -3.57 -16.80
N MET A 41 9.91 -3.32 -17.07
CA MET A 41 10.38 -2.82 -18.35
C MET A 41 10.12 -3.85 -19.46
N PRO A 42 9.42 -3.47 -20.54
CA PRO A 42 8.95 -4.42 -21.57
C PRO A 42 10.09 -5.13 -22.33
N HIS A 43 11.27 -4.50 -22.40
CA HIS A 43 12.43 -5.05 -23.13
C HIS A 43 13.39 -5.85 -22.24
N SER A 44 13.16 -5.92 -20.94
CA SER A 44 14.03 -6.65 -20.00
C SER A 44 13.34 -7.93 -19.53
N LEU A 45 13.43 -8.97 -20.35
CA LEU A 45 12.76 -10.25 -20.09
C LEU A 45 13.53 -11.11 -19.07
N SER A 46 14.86 -10.99 -18.99
CA SER A 46 15.67 -11.66 -17.98
C SER A 46 17.04 -10.98 -17.80
N PRO A 47 17.34 -10.37 -16.64
CA PRO A 47 16.47 -10.21 -15.47
C PRO A 47 15.32 -9.21 -15.73
N MET A 48 14.18 -9.42 -15.08
CA MET A 48 13.12 -8.41 -15.06
C MET A 48 13.59 -7.18 -14.27
N LEU A 49 13.32 -6.00 -14.82
CA LEU A 49 13.72 -4.73 -14.25
C LEU A 49 12.54 -3.79 -14.11
N TRP A 50 12.53 -2.99 -13.04
CA TRP A 50 11.55 -1.94 -12.80
C TRP A 50 12.25 -0.59 -12.75
N ARG A 51 11.55 0.47 -13.16
CA ARG A 51 12.03 1.84 -12.94
C ARG A 51 11.96 2.13 -11.44
N ARG A 52 13.10 2.44 -10.83
CA ARG A 52 13.21 2.73 -9.39
C ARG A 52 12.28 3.85 -8.97
N SER A 53 12.20 4.92 -9.76
CA SER A 53 11.31 6.06 -9.48
C SER A 53 9.83 5.68 -9.48
N ALA A 54 9.41 4.76 -10.35
CA ALA A 54 8.02 4.33 -10.43
C ALA A 54 7.62 3.51 -9.20
N VAL A 55 8.49 2.59 -8.76
CA VAL A 55 8.27 1.77 -7.56
C VAL A 55 8.25 2.64 -6.31
N LEU A 56 9.18 3.58 -6.18
CA LEU A 56 9.19 4.52 -5.04
C LEU A 56 7.97 5.45 -5.03
N ALA A 57 7.57 5.99 -6.19
CA ALA A 57 6.36 6.80 -6.27
C ALA A 57 5.09 5.99 -5.98
N TRP A 58 5.07 4.69 -6.30
CA TRP A 58 3.98 3.81 -5.91
C TRP A 58 3.96 3.57 -4.40
N LEU A 59 5.12 3.29 -3.78
CA LEU A 59 5.24 3.12 -2.33
C LEU A 59 4.78 4.36 -1.56
N ASP A 60 5.20 5.54 -2.02
CA ASP A 60 4.78 6.83 -1.46
C ASP A 60 3.25 6.98 -1.46
N ARG A 61 2.59 6.57 -2.55
CA ARG A 61 1.12 6.54 -2.61
C ARG A 61 0.48 5.55 -1.64
N GLN A 62 1.09 4.39 -1.40
CA GLN A 62 0.54 3.40 -0.45
C GLN A 62 0.64 3.87 1.02
N GLY A 63 1.66 4.66 1.36
CA GLY A 63 1.84 5.24 2.70
C GLY A 63 1.04 6.52 2.97
N LEU A 64 0.48 7.15 1.93
CA LEU A 64 -0.34 8.36 2.05
C LEU A 64 -1.84 8.07 2.21
N VAL A 65 -2.29 6.83 1.96
CA VAL A 65 -3.69 6.43 2.20
C VAL A 65 -3.88 6.00 3.66
N GLU A 66 -3.61 6.92 4.59
CA GLU A 66 -4.15 6.88 5.95
C GLU A 66 -5.12 8.06 6.17
N GLU A 67 -5.95 8.38 5.18
CA GLU A 67 -7.08 9.30 5.37
C GLU A 67 -8.33 8.77 4.66
N GLU A 68 -8.95 7.75 5.26
CA GLU A 68 -10.41 7.67 5.42
C GLU A 68 -10.76 6.48 6.32
N ARG A 69 -10.29 6.52 7.57
CA ARG A 69 -11.03 5.82 8.63
C ARG A 69 -12.18 6.77 8.98
N PRO A 70 -13.45 6.50 8.59
CA PRO A 70 -14.55 7.33 9.04
C PRO A 70 -14.50 7.34 10.56
N ALA A 71 -14.36 8.53 11.14
CA ALA A 71 -14.39 8.69 12.59
C ALA A 71 -15.65 7.97 13.11
N PRO A 72 -15.57 7.20 14.21
CA PRO A 72 -16.77 6.64 14.81
C PRO A 72 -17.77 7.78 15.01
N PRO A 73 -19.05 7.59 14.65
CA PRO A 73 -20.03 8.66 14.75
C PRO A 73 -19.97 9.27 16.15
N PRO A 74 -20.00 10.61 16.28
CA PRO A 74 -20.08 11.23 17.59
C PRO A 74 -21.25 10.56 18.31
N ARG A 75 -20.98 10.02 19.51
CA ARG A 75 -22.05 9.53 20.39
C ARG A 75 -22.92 10.73 20.73
N THR A 76 -23.93 10.97 19.90
CA THR A 76 -24.90 12.02 20.11
C THR A 76 -25.56 11.73 21.46
N ARG A 77 -25.60 12.78 22.27
CA ARG A 77 -26.12 12.92 23.63
C ARG A 77 -27.61 12.51 23.76
N LEU A 78 -27.98 11.30 23.39
CA LEU A 78 -29.33 10.75 23.52
C LEU A 78 -29.45 9.74 24.67
N ASP A 79 -28.33 9.19 25.16
CA ASP A 79 -28.29 8.40 26.41
C ASP A 79 -28.52 9.24 27.67
N HIS A 80 -28.37 10.58 27.59
CA HIS A 80 -28.51 11.45 28.76
C HIS A 80 -29.94 12.01 28.95
N LEU A 81 -30.87 11.78 28.00
CA LEU A 81 -32.23 12.32 28.08
C LEU A 81 -33.30 11.28 28.48
N MET A 82 -33.01 9.98 28.36
CA MET A 82 -33.93 8.90 28.79
C MET A 82 -33.87 8.59 30.30
N GLN A 83 -33.03 9.27 31.07
CA GLN A 83 -32.87 9.03 32.53
C GLN A 83 -33.66 10.02 33.41
N LYS A 84 -34.61 10.78 32.84
CA LYS A 84 -35.44 11.75 33.57
C LYS A 84 -36.97 11.54 33.41
N ALA A 85 -37.41 10.28 33.34
CA ALA A 85 -38.83 9.92 33.41
C ALA A 85 -39.13 8.82 34.45
N GLY A 86 -38.32 8.75 35.51
CA GLY A 86 -38.61 7.97 36.71
C GLY A 86 -38.46 8.87 37.93
N SER A 87 -39.51 9.61 38.28
CA SER A 87 -39.84 10.08 39.64
C SER A 87 -40.95 11.12 39.56
N ALA A 88 -42.18 10.67 39.85
CA ALA A 88 -43.26 11.32 40.61
C ALA A 88 -44.62 10.89 40.05
#